data_AF-A0A249NWX8-F1
#
_entry.id   AF-A0A249NWX8-F1
#
_cell.length_a   1.000
_cell.length_b   1.000
_cell.length_c   1.000
_cell.angle_alpha   90.00
_cell.angle_beta   90.00
_cell.angle_gamma   90.00
#
_symmetry.space_group_name_H-M   'P 1'
#
loop_
_entity.id
_entity.type
_entity.pdbx_description
1 polymer ?
#
loop_
_entity_poly.entity_id
_entity_poly.type
_entity_poly.pdbx_seq_one_letter_code
_entity_poly.pdbx_strand_id
1 'polypeptide(L)'
;MIEAAMIWNEPNNKSHWDPEIDPDWSRFAHMAKLAADAIHGVNPNLTRVLGGISPIDPGFLALMDTYGVLDHVDAVAAHGFPLDWNLWQIDEWPQKIAELQNVTDLPIWVSEVGVSSFGAEEVQLWGLKRTAELLKGKVERIQWYSLYDLPSAWPATTRHKEAEGSSYYRHFYMGLLREDGTPKLALEEFARHTPDIGLVQWFHFEDPRLEDAVEWMKRLGITCLRTGLSWADRFRPDALAWFDRQMEALEDFDVTVTYCFTPEHRGLAPHHTSAPIVPEEFAEFCAEMTERYAPHPSPVGVLDQPQLSPRPPMRSTSFPTQPRE
;
A
#
# COMPACT_ATOMS: atom_id res chain seq x y z
N MET A 1 -11.20 -1.62 -5.31
CA MET A 1 -10.45 -2.01 -6.52
C MET A 1 -8.97 -1.65 -6.34
N ILE A 2 -8.04 -2.41 -6.91
CA ILE A 2 -6.61 -2.07 -6.84
C ILE A 2 -6.31 -0.84 -7.71
N GLU A 3 -5.80 0.24 -7.11
CA GLU A 3 -5.38 1.49 -7.77
C GLU A 3 -3.87 1.58 -8.03
N ALA A 4 -3.08 0.80 -7.29
CA ALA A 4 -1.62 0.84 -7.35
C ALA A 4 -0.99 -0.51 -6.94
N ALA A 5 0.15 -0.83 -7.55
CA ALA A 5 1.01 -1.95 -7.19
C ALA A 5 2.35 -1.42 -6.66
N MET A 6 2.65 -1.73 -5.41
CA MET A 6 3.90 -1.38 -4.74
C MET A 6 4.90 -2.55 -4.81
N ILE A 7 6.09 -2.24 -5.30
CA ILE A 7 7.16 -3.20 -5.50
C ILE A 7 8.02 -3.21 -4.25
N TRP A 8 7.85 -4.26 -3.45
CA TRP A 8 8.50 -4.50 -2.15
C TRP A 8 8.05 -3.62 -0.98
N ASN A 9 8.50 -3.99 0.23
CA ASN A 9 8.29 -3.27 1.48
C ASN A 9 9.64 -2.96 2.13
N GLU A 10 9.93 -1.70 2.49
CA GLU A 10 11.20 -1.28 3.14
C GLU A 10 12.48 -1.91 2.54
N PRO A 11 12.76 -1.78 1.22
CA PRO A 11 13.89 -2.44 0.56
C PRO A 11 15.29 -1.98 1.06
N ASN A 12 15.36 -0.89 1.83
CA ASN A 12 16.57 -0.43 2.50
C ASN A 12 16.69 -0.90 3.97
N ASN A 13 15.77 -1.74 4.46
CA ASN A 13 15.78 -2.30 5.81
C ASN A 13 16.26 -3.75 5.81
N LYS A 14 17.26 -4.11 6.62
CA LYS A 14 17.76 -5.50 6.75
C LYS A 14 16.66 -6.52 7.08
N SER A 15 15.63 -6.09 7.81
CA SER A 15 14.43 -6.87 8.14
C SER A 15 13.53 -7.22 6.95
N HIS A 16 13.76 -6.62 5.78
CA HIS A 16 12.93 -6.81 4.60
C HIS A 16 13.75 -7.08 3.32
N TRP A 17 15.02 -6.68 3.25
CA TRP A 17 15.98 -7.03 2.20
C TRP A 17 17.39 -7.18 2.81
N ASP A 18 18.12 -8.26 2.55
CA ASP A 18 19.39 -8.54 3.23
C ASP A 18 20.61 -7.88 2.54
N PRO A 19 21.22 -6.82 3.11
CA PRO A 19 22.40 -6.18 2.54
C PRO A 19 23.68 -7.02 2.67
N GLU A 20 23.68 -8.13 3.42
CA GLU A 20 24.83 -9.06 3.38
C GLU A 20 24.83 -9.91 2.09
N ILE A 21 23.67 -10.06 1.44
CA ILE A 21 23.48 -10.78 0.17
C ILE A 21 23.55 -9.82 -1.02
N ASP A 22 23.09 -8.58 -0.85
CA ASP A 22 22.99 -7.54 -1.88
C ASP A 22 23.52 -6.18 -1.36
N PRO A 23 24.84 -6.06 -1.09
CA PRO A 23 25.43 -4.93 -0.37
C PRO A 23 25.45 -3.60 -1.13
N ASP A 24 25.14 -3.62 -2.42
CA ASP A 24 25.00 -2.44 -3.28
C ASP A 24 23.58 -2.27 -3.82
N TRP A 25 22.61 -3.08 -3.37
CA TRP A 25 21.22 -3.09 -3.86
C TRP A 25 21.06 -3.32 -5.37
N SER A 26 22.11 -3.79 -6.07
CA SER A 26 22.05 -4.00 -7.53
C SER A 26 21.10 -5.13 -7.91
N ARG A 27 20.95 -6.18 -7.07
CA ARG A 27 19.98 -7.25 -7.29
C ARG A 27 18.56 -6.76 -7.05
N PHE A 28 18.34 -5.97 -5.99
CA PHE A 28 17.05 -5.33 -5.74
C PHE A 28 16.62 -4.46 -6.92
N ALA A 29 17.51 -3.58 -7.38
CA ALA A 29 17.24 -2.69 -8.51
C ALA A 29 16.94 -3.44 -9.81
N HIS A 30 17.62 -4.56 -10.07
CA HIS A 30 17.29 -5.41 -11.23
C HIS A 30 15.92 -6.07 -11.09
N MET A 31 15.62 -6.67 -9.94
CA MET A 31 14.34 -7.30 -9.64
C MET A 31 13.17 -6.29 -9.70
N ALA A 32 13.36 -5.09 -9.17
CA ALA A 32 12.34 -4.04 -9.13
C ALA A 32 11.94 -3.57 -10.54
N LYS A 33 12.90 -3.39 -11.45
CA LYS A 33 12.62 -3.04 -12.85
C LYS A 33 11.87 -4.15 -13.59
N LEU A 34 12.31 -5.40 -13.44
CA LEU A 34 11.61 -6.56 -14.01
C LEU A 34 10.16 -6.64 -13.52
N ALA A 35 9.92 -6.45 -12.22
CA ALA A 35 8.57 -6.43 -11.65
C ALA A 35 7.73 -5.26 -12.18
N ALA A 36 8.30 -4.05 -12.28
CA ALA A 36 7.62 -2.88 -12.82
C ALA A 36 7.22 -3.08 -14.29
N ASP A 37 8.13 -3.60 -15.12
CA ASP A 37 7.88 -3.92 -16.53
C ASP A 37 6.80 -4.99 -16.69
N ALA A 38 6.81 -6.02 -15.83
CA ALA A 38 5.82 -7.09 -15.85
C ALA A 38 4.42 -6.58 -15.44
N ILE A 39 4.32 -5.72 -14.43
CA ILE A 39 3.08 -5.03 -14.04
C ILE A 39 2.59 -4.14 -15.20
N HIS A 40 3.48 -3.32 -15.79
CA HIS A 40 3.13 -2.44 -16.91
C HIS A 40 2.65 -3.21 -18.14
N GLY A 41 3.27 -4.36 -18.44
CA GLY A 41 2.87 -5.23 -19.55
C GLY A 41 1.46 -5.83 -19.41
N VAL A 42 0.98 -6.00 -18.18
CA VAL A 42 -0.38 -6.48 -17.88
C VAL A 42 -1.39 -5.33 -17.78
N ASN A 43 -1.04 -4.25 -17.06
CA ASN A 43 -1.87 -3.06 -16.96
C ASN A 43 -1.02 -1.77 -16.97
N PRO A 44 -0.84 -1.13 -18.14
CA PRO A 44 -0.04 0.09 -18.24
C PRO A 44 -0.60 1.27 -17.43
N ASN A 45 -1.91 1.26 -17.15
CA ASN A 45 -2.58 2.32 -16.38
C ASN A 45 -2.48 2.11 -14.85
N LEU A 46 -1.97 0.97 -14.37
CA LEU A 46 -1.82 0.72 -12.94
C LEU A 46 -0.58 1.44 -12.41
N THR A 47 -0.77 2.26 -11.37
CA THR A 47 0.31 3.02 -10.73
C THR A 47 1.34 2.07 -10.11
N ARG A 48 2.59 2.11 -10.58
CA ARG A 48 3.72 1.34 -10.05
C ARG A 48 4.45 2.19 -9.02
N VAL A 49 4.66 1.66 -7.81
CA VAL A 49 5.25 2.40 -6.69
C VAL A 49 6.51 1.70 -6.20
N LEU A 50 7.62 2.42 -6.07
CA LEU A 50 8.80 1.89 -5.40
C LEU A 50 8.52 1.74 -3.90
N GLY A 51 8.78 0.54 -3.37
CA GLY A 51 8.50 0.16 -1.98
C GLY A 51 8.98 1.15 -0.92
N GLY A 52 8.12 1.41 0.07
CA GLY A 52 8.32 2.50 1.02
C GLY A 52 9.56 2.36 1.88
N ILE A 53 10.46 3.35 1.82
CA ILE A 53 11.78 3.29 2.45
C ILE A 53 11.73 3.60 3.96
N SER A 54 12.49 2.84 4.75
CA SER A 54 12.49 2.86 6.21
C SER A 54 13.86 2.40 6.77
N PRO A 55 14.68 3.31 7.34
CA PRO A 55 14.43 4.73 7.51
C PRO A 55 14.31 5.50 6.18
N ILE A 56 13.76 6.71 6.24
CA ILE A 56 13.76 7.64 5.10
C ILE A 56 15.22 8.00 4.76
N ASP A 57 15.63 7.65 3.54
CA ASP A 57 17.01 7.80 3.07
C ASP A 57 17.06 8.30 1.61
N PRO A 58 17.42 9.57 1.37
CA PRO A 58 17.59 10.10 0.01
C PRO A 58 18.81 9.49 -0.71
N GLY A 59 19.78 8.93 0.01
CA GLY A 59 20.95 8.26 -0.58
C GLY A 59 20.57 6.95 -1.25
N PHE A 60 19.76 6.12 -0.59
CA PHE A 60 19.16 4.94 -1.23
C PHE A 60 18.30 5.30 -2.44
N LEU A 61 17.47 6.36 -2.35
CA LEU A 61 16.64 6.79 -3.47
C LEU A 61 17.49 7.24 -4.67
N ALA A 62 18.56 8.00 -4.44
CA ALA A 62 19.50 8.40 -5.49
C ALA A 62 20.26 7.19 -6.07
N LEU A 63 20.56 6.16 -5.28
CA LEU A 63 21.15 4.93 -5.78
C LEU A 63 20.18 4.18 -6.72
N MET A 64 18.90 4.09 -6.35
CA MET A 64 17.86 3.50 -7.20
C MET A 64 17.68 4.27 -8.52
N ASP A 65 17.79 5.60 -8.49
CA ASP A 65 17.85 6.45 -9.69
C ASP A 65 19.07 6.13 -10.56
N THR A 66 20.28 6.01 -10.00
CA THR A 66 21.48 5.64 -10.78
C THR A 66 21.43 4.25 -11.41
N TYR A 67 20.62 3.34 -10.87
CA TYR A 67 20.34 2.04 -11.48
C TYR A 67 19.17 2.05 -12.49
N GLY A 68 18.54 3.22 -12.71
CA GLY A 68 17.41 3.42 -13.61
C GLY A 68 16.11 2.81 -13.09
N VAL A 69 15.93 2.64 -11.77
CA VAL A 69 14.68 2.09 -11.21
C VAL A 69 13.54 3.10 -11.33
N LEU A 70 13.84 4.40 -11.19
CA LEU A 70 12.83 5.47 -11.22
C LEU A 70 12.20 5.66 -12.61
N ASP A 71 12.88 5.22 -13.68
CA ASP A 71 12.33 5.23 -15.05
C ASP A 71 11.15 4.24 -15.25
N HIS A 72 10.94 3.29 -14.34
CA HIS A 72 9.94 2.22 -14.46
C HIS A 72 8.74 2.39 -13.48
N VAL A 73 8.82 3.33 -12.52
CA VAL A 73 7.78 3.57 -11.50
C VAL A 73 7.16 4.95 -11.64
N ASP A 74 5.91 5.08 -11.19
CA ASP A 74 5.13 6.31 -11.30
C ASP A 74 5.12 7.12 -9.98
N ALA A 75 5.53 6.50 -8.86
CA ALA A 75 5.64 7.12 -7.56
C ALA A 75 6.71 6.43 -6.68
N VAL A 76 7.18 7.13 -5.66
CA VAL A 76 8.11 6.60 -4.64
C VAL A 76 7.48 6.72 -3.26
N ALA A 77 7.76 5.77 -2.38
CA ALA A 77 7.15 5.76 -1.06
C ALA A 77 8.17 5.88 0.08
N ALA A 78 7.70 6.36 1.23
CA ALA A 78 8.49 6.56 2.45
C ALA A 78 7.69 6.17 3.69
N HIS A 79 8.35 5.54 4.66
CA HIS A 79 7.76 5.15 5.93
C HIS A 79 8.35 5.97 7.09
N GLY A 80 7.55 6.26 8.12
CA GLY A 80 8.02 7.05 9.26
C GLY A 80 7.37 6.69 10.60
N PHE A 81 8.24 6.37 11.55
CA PHE A 81 7.95 6.01 12.94
C PHE A 81 8.90 6.73 13.91
N PRO A 82 8.92 8.08 13.91
CA PRO A 82 9.87 8.92 14.67
C PRO A 82 9.71 8.85 16.20
N LEU A 83 8.62 8.27 16.70
CA LEU A 83 8.38 8.07 18.14
C LEU A 83 8.73 6.64 18.62
N ASP A 84 9.16 5.76 17.70
CA ASP A 84 9.26 4.32 17.95
C ASP A 84 10.62 3.71 17.58
N TRP A 85 11.04 3.83 16.30
CA TRP A 85 12.30 3.22 15.82
C TRP A 85 13.07 4.04 14.76
N ASN A 86 12.52 5.12 14.22
CA ASN A 86 13.33 6.03 13.40
C ASN A 86 13.97 7.14 14.26
N LEU A 87 15.24 7.46 13.99
CA LEU A 87 16.06 8.34 14.82
C LEU A 87 16.01 9.80 14.37
N TRP A 88 14.79 10.36 14.25
CA TRP A 88 14.52 11.77 13.95
C TRP A 88 13.21 12.20 14.65
N GLN A 89 13.02 13.49 14.90
CA GLN A 89 11.86 14.02 15.62
C GLN A 89 10.65 14.18 14.70
N ILE A 90 9.43 13.94 15.22
CA ILE A 90 8.19 14.02 14.41
C ILE A 90 8.03 15.34 13.63
N ASP A 91 8.48 16.46 14.19
CA ASP A 91 8.43 17.79 13.56
C ASP A 91 9.36 17.93 12.33
N GLU A 92 10.29 17.00 12.12
CA GLU A 92 11.17 16.94 10.94
C GLU A 92 10.50 16.28 9.73
N TRP A 93 9.26 15.77 9.85
CA TRP A 93 8.47 15.20 8.73
C TRP A 93 8.50 16.05 7.45
N PRO A 94 8.24 17.38 7.48
CA PRO A 94 8.28 18.21 6.29
C PRO A 94 9.67 18.30 5.66
N GLN A 95 10.73 18.24 6.47
CA GLN A 95 12.11 18.17 5.99
C GLN A 95 12.39 16.81 5.34
N LYS A 96 11.90 15.70 5.92
CA LYS A 96 12.06 14.36 5.36
C LYS A 96 11.40 14.21 3.99
N ILE A 97 10.25 14.83 3.76
CA ILE A 97 9.64 14.89 2.42
C ILE A 97 10.51 15.75 1.48
N ALA A 98 10.95 16.93 1.91
CA ALA A 98 11.80 17.80 1.09
C ALA A 98 13.16 17.15 0.73
N GLU A 99 13.74 16.33 1.61
CA GLU A 99 14.96 15.57 1.35
C GLU A 99 14.79 14.60 0.18
N LEU A 100 13.62 13.97 0.01
CA LEU A 100 13.31 13.11 -1.14
C LEU A 100 12.95 13.91 -2.40
N GLN A 101 12.24 15.03 -2.25
CA GLN A 101 11.92 15.95 -3.38
C GLN A 101 13.16 16.57 -4.01
N ASN A 102 14.28 16.63 -3.29
CA ASN A 102 15.57 17.06 -3.85
C ASN A 102 16.26 15.96 -4.70
N VAL A 103 15.73 14.73 -4.73
CA VAL A 103 16.28 13.60 -5.48
C VAL A 103 15.41 13.26 -6.70
N THR A 104 14.09 13.37 -6.60
CA THR A 104 13.17 13.02 -7.70
C THR A 104 11.96 13.96 -7.79
N ASP A 105 11.49 14.16 -9.02
CA ASP A 105 10.22 14.85 -9.33
C ASP A 105 9.00 13.90 -9.23
N LEU A 106 9.20 12.60 -9.01
CA LEU A 106 8.10 11.63 -8.84
C LEU A 106 7.27 11.94 -7.58
N PRO A 107 5.94 11.71 -7.61
CA PRO A 107 5.09 11.76 -6.44
C PRO A 107 5.62 10.94 -5.26
N ILE A 108 5.67 11.57 -4.08
CA ILE A 108 6.08 10.94 -2.83
C ILE A 108 4.85 10.58 -2.01
N TRP A 109 4.74 9.31 -1.64
CA TRP A 109 3.67 8.77 -0.79
C TRP A 109 4.21 8.43 0.59
N VAL A 110 3.51 8.85 1.65
CA VAL A 110 3.74 8.32 3.00
C VAL A 110 2.88 7.07 3.16
N SER A 111 3.37 5.95 2.60
CA SER A 111 2.62 4.69 2.53
C SER A 111 2.61 3.90 3.84
N GLU A 112 3.32 4.36 4.87
CA GLU A 112 3.23 3.81 6.22
C GLU A 112 3.69 4.86 7.24
N VAL A 113 2.78 5.32 8.09
CA VAL A 113 3.12 6.16 9.25
C VAL A 113 2.31 5.71 10.44
N GLY A 114 2.93 5.64 11.62
CA GLY A 114 2.25 5.22 12.82
C GLY A 114 2.95 5.69 14.07
N VAL A 115 2.26 5.52 15.19
CA VAL A 115 2.79 5.76 16.54
C VAL A 115 2.29 4.65 17.44
N SER A 116 3.20 3.97 18.13
CA SER A 116 2.81 2.93 19.08
C SER A 116 2.12 3.53 20.30
N SER A 117 1.05 2.87 20.76
CA SER A 117 0.44 3.15 22.06
C SER A 117 1.18 2.46 23.23
N PHE A 118 2.37 1.89 22.99
CA PHE A 118 3.14 1.20 24.02
C PHE A 118 3.55 2.17 25.15
N GLY A 119 2.99 1.93 26.33
CA GLY A 119 3.18 2.76 27.54
C GLY A 119 2.02 3.72 27.82
N ALA A 120 1.37 4.29 26.80
CA ALA A 120 0.19 5.16 26.93
C ALA A 120 -0.52 5.37 25.58
N GLU A 121 -1.86 5.33 25.55
CA GLU A 121 -2.66 5.59 24.34
C GLU A 121 -2.69 7.09 23.96
N GLU A 122 -2.47 7.97 24.93
CA GLU A 122 -2.35 9.41 24.73
C GLU A 122 -1.17 9.78 23.82
N VAL A 123 -0.11 8.96 23.79
CA VAL A 123 1.04 9.14 22.88
C VAL A 123 0.64 8.90 21.43
N GLN A 124 -0.11 7.83 21.17
CA GLN A 124 -0.67 7.55 19.84
C GLN A 124 -1.66 8.64 19.42
N LEU A 125 -2.57 9.07 20.31
CA LEU A 125 -3.53 10.14 20.02
C LEU A 125 -2.83 11.49 19.71
N TRP A 126 -1.80 11.86 20.46
CA TRP A 126 -1.02 13.07 20.19
C TRP A 126 -0.24 12.96 18.88
N GLY A 127 0.45 11.84 18.68
CA GLY A 127 1.26 11.58 17.50
C GLY A 127 0.43 11.54 16.21
N LEU A 128 -0.77 10.96 16.24
CA LEU A 128 -1.69 10.95 15.12
C LEU A 128 -2.14 12.36 14.72
N LYS A 129 -2.52 13.20 15.69
CA LYS A 129 -2.85 14.62 15.43
C LYS A 129 -1.67 15.35 14.80
N ARG A 130 -0.47 15.15 15.35
CA ARG A 130 0.73 15.83 14.89
C ARG A 130 1.16 15.38 13.49
N THR A 131 1.06 14.09 13.20
CA THR A 131 1.25 13.54 11.84
C THR A 131 0.27 14.16 10.85
N ALA A 132 -1.02 14.25 11.20
CA ALA A 132 -2.03 14.87 10.34
C ALA A 132 -1.75 16.35 10.07
N GLU A 133 -1.39 17.13 11.09
CA GLU A 133 -0.98 18.54 10.96
C GLU A 133 0.23 18.73 10.03
N LEU A 134 1.20 17.81 10.10
CA LEU A 134 2.47 17.94 9.39
C LEU A 134 2.42 17.43 7.94
N LEU A 135 1.59 16.43 7.64
CA LEU A 135 1.59 15.76 6.33
C LEU A 135 0.40 16.13 5.42
N LYS A 136 -0.78 16.46 5.96
CA LYS A 136 -1.96 16.74 5.13
C LYS A 136 -1.70 17.94 4.21
N GLY A 137 -1.88 17.74 2.91
CA GLY A 137 -1.58 18.75 1.88
C GLY A 137 -0.09 18.96 1.56
N LYS A 138 0.82 18.10 2.05
CA LYS A 138 2.25 18.08 1.63
C LYS A 138 2.61 16.92 0.71
N VAL A 139 1.89 15.81 0.83
CA VAL A 139 2.05 14.58 0.05
C VAL A 139 0.68 14.14 -0.47
N GLU A 140 0.66 13.41 -1.58
CA GLU A 140 -0.60 12.98 -2.22
C GLU A 140 -1.32 11.87 -1.44
N ARG A 141 -0.56 11.02 -0.75
CA ARG A 141 -1.08 9.85 -0.05
C ARG A 141 -0.40 9.69 1.31
N ILE A 142 -1.22 9.47 2.34
CA ILE A 142 -0.81 9.22 3.72
C ILE A 142 -1.60 7.99 4.18
N GLN A 143 -0.92 6.95 4.66
CA GLN A 143 -1.57 5.71 5.11
C GLN A 143 -1.10 5.36 6.54
N TRP A 144 -2.06 5.30 7.47
CA TRP A 144 -1.78 5.05 8.89
C TRP A 144 -1.62 3.57 9.19
N TYR A 145 -0.55 3.19 9.90
CA TYR A 145 -0.32 1.84 10.40
C TYR A 145 -0.61 1.78 11.92
N SER A 146 -1.58 1.00 12.40
CA SER A 146 -2.47 0.02 11.73
C SER A 146 -3.92 0.12 12.23
N LEU A 147 -4.82 -0.73 11.72
CA LEU A 147 -6.17 -0.87 12.30
C LEU A 147 -6.12 -1.71 13.58
N TYR A 148 -5.58 -2.92 13.52
CA TYR A 148 -5.44 -3.80 14.68
C TYR A 148 -4.02 -3.84 15.20
N ASP A 149 -3.90 -3.95 16.52
CA ASP A 149 -2.68 -4.45 17.16
C ASP A 149 -2.31 -5.84 16.61
N LEU A 150 -1.00 -6.09 16.50
CA LEU A 150 -0.48 -7.42 16.23
C LEU A 150 -0.75 -8.31 17.45
N PRO A 151 -1.40 -9.48 17.31
CA PRO A 151 -1.67 -10.35 18.44
C PRO A 151 -0.38 -10.75 19.17
N SER A 152 -0.38 -10.67 20.49
CA SER A 152 0.79 -10.98 21.33
C SER A 152 1.32 -12.41 21.20
N ALA A 153 0.49 -13.33 20.71
CA ALA A 153 0.84 -14.71 20.38
C ALA A 153 1.47 -14.90 18.99
N TRP A 154 1.47 -13.88 18.13
CA TRP A 154 2.00 -13.94 16.77
C TRP A 154 3.43 -13.39 16.71
N PRO A 155 4.31 -13.93 15.85
CA PRO A 155 5.64 -13.38 15.67
C PRO A 155 5.57 -12.04 14.93
N ALA A 156 6.23 -11.00 15.46
CA ALA A 156 6.61 -9.82 14.68
C ALA A 156 7.61 -10.28 13.60
N THR A 157 7.07 -10.61 12.42
CA THR A 157 7.68 -11.58 11.48
C THR A 157 9.05 -11.15 10.92
N THR A 158 9.38 -9.87 11.04
CA THR A 158 10.57 -9.22 10.48
C THR A 158 11.52 -8.67 11.55
N ARG A 159 11.32 -8.99 12.84
CA ARG A 159 11.93 -8.28 13.98
C ARG A 159 12.60 -9.21 15.00
N HIS A 160 13.74 -8.80 15.55
CA HIS A 160 14.59 -9.61 16.44
C HIS A 160 14.56 -9.09 17.87
N LYS A 161 13.82 -9.79 18.73
CA LYS A 161 13.57 -9.42 20.14
C LYS A 161 14.83 -9.13 20.95
N GLU A 162 15.88 -9.92 20.76
CA GLU A 162 17.16 -9.80 21.47
C GLU A 162 17.98 -8.58 21.02
N ALA A 163 17.74 -8.08 19.79
CA ALA A 163 18.48 -6.95 19.21
C ALA A 163 17.74 -5.61 19.38
N GLU A 164 16.40 -5.61 19.37
CA GLU A 164 15.56 -4.39 19.40
C GLU A 164 15.17 -3.92 20.81
N GLY A 165 15.41 -4.74 21.84
CA GLY A 165 15.15 -4.37 23.23
C GLY A 165 13.69 -3.97 23.49
N SER A 166 13.45 -2.78 24.04
CA SER A 166 12.08 -2.30 24.29
C SER A 166 11.33 -1.91 23.01
N SER A 167 12.02 -1.58 21.92
CA SER A 167 11.36 -1.24 20.65
C SER A 167 10.65 -2.44 20.01
N TYR A 168 11.10 -3.67 20.29
CA TYR A 168 10.40 -4.89 19.86
C TYR A 168 8.93 -4.92 20.32
N TYR A 169 8.64 -4.42 21.53
CA TYR A 169 7.29 -4.44 22.08
C TYR A 169 6.36 -3.43 21.42
N ARG A 170 6.89 -2.38 20.77
CA ARG A 170 6.11 -1.31 20.14
C ARG A 170 5.28 -1.82 18.96
N HIS A 171 5.79 -2.82 18.22
CA HIS A 171 5.13 -3.48 17.09
C HIS A 171 3.76 -4.08 17.46
N PHE A 172 3.56 -4.46 18.72
CA PHE A 172 2.31 -5.05 19.23
C PHE A 172 1.23 -4.02 19.61
N TYR A 173 1.53 -2.72 19.51
CA TYR A 173 0.65 -1.64 19.99
C TYR A 173 0.40 -0.54 18.94
N MET A 174 0.54 -0.85 17.65
CA MET A 174 0.38 0.10 16.53
C MET A 174 -1.07 0.35 16.10
N GLY A 175 -2.01 -0.53 16.46
CA GLY A 175 -3.40 -0.48 16.02
C GLY A 175 -4.18 0.70 16.61
N LEU A 176 -5.22 1.13 15.90
CA LEU A 176 -6.30 1.98 16.44
C LEU A 176 -7.31 1.16 17.28
N LEU A 177 -7.31 -0.17 17.09
CA LEU A 177 -8.00 -1.19 17.86
C LEU A 177 -6.96 -2.10 18.55
N ARG A 178 -7.32 -2.66 19.70
CA ARG A 178 -6.54 -3.72 20.36
C ARG A 178 -6.69 -5.05 19.62
N GLU A 179 -5.93 -6.08 20.02
CA GLU A 179 -5.97 -7.42 19.39
C GLU A 179 -7.38 -8.06 19.43
N ASP A 180 -8.22 -7.67 20.39
CA ASP A 180 -9.61 -8.10 20.57
C ASP A 180 -10.66 -7.22 19.84
N GLY A 181 -10.22 -6.21 19.07
CA GLY A 181 -11.08 -5.25 18.39
C GLY A 181 -11.59 -4.11 19.26
N THR A 182 -11.21 -4.01 20.54
CA THR A 182 -11.65 -2.90 21.41
C THR A 182 -10.98 -1.59 20.98
N PRO A 183 -11.75 -0.50 20.71
CA PRO A 183 -11.22 0.82 20.38
C PRO A 183 -10.18 1.38 21.36
N LYS A 184 -9.15 2.04 20.81
CA LYS A 184 -8.22 2.91 21.55
C LYS A 184 -8.60 4.38 21.45
N LEU A 185 -7.99 5.22 22.30
CA LEU A 185 -8.21 6.68 22.33
C LEU A 185 -8.02 7.38 20.97
N ALA A 186 -7.16 6.85 20.11
CA ALA A 186 -6.86 7.46 18.81
C ALA A 186 -7.93 7.21 17.73
N LEU A 187 -8.83 6.23 17.90
CA LEU A 187 -9.78 5.80 16.86
C LEU A 187 -10.74 6.91 16.42
N GLU A 188 -11.37 7.61 17.39
CA GLU A 188 -12.30 8.71 17.08
C GLU A 188 -11.62 9.92 16.47
N GLU A 189 -10.32 10.09 16.70
CA GLU A 189 -9.53 11.16 16.08
C GLU A 189 -9.14 10.78 14.65
N PHE A 190 -8.69 9.54 14.41
CA PHE A 190 -8.41 9.04 13.06
C PHE A 190 -9.61 9.22 12.12
N ALA A 191 -10.82 8.88 12.59
CA ALA A 191 -12.07 9.04 11.84
C ALA A 191 -12.44 10.50 11.48
N ARG A 192 -11.71 11.52 11.98
CA ARG A 192 -11.85 12.93 11.56
C ARG A 192 -10.91 13.30 10.42
N HIS A 193 -9.93 12.45 10.13
CA HIS A 193 -8.95 12.66 9.07
C HIS A 193 -9.20 11.80 7.84
N THR A 194 -10.15 10.86 7.88
CA THR A 194 -10.65 10.15 6.69
C THR A 194 -11.52 11.09 5.83
N PRO A 195 -11.48 11.00 4.49
CA PRO A 195 -10.66 10.10 3.68
C PRO A 195 -9.21 10.59 3.44
N ASP A 196 -8.83 11.80 3.88
CA ASP A 196 -7.51 12.41 3.59
C ASP A 196 -6.31 11.58 4.11
N ILE A 197 -6.53 10.75 5.12
CA ILE A 197 -5.58 9.74 5.61
C ILE A 197 -6.20 8.36 5.43
N GLY A 198 -5.56 7.54 4.61
CA GLY A 198 -5.88 6.13 4.42
C GLY A 198 -5.30 5.23 5.51
N LEU A 199 -5.38 3.93 5.30
CA LEU A 199 -4.95 2.93 6.28
C LEU A 199 -3.96 1.94 5.66
N VAL A 200 -3.04 1.41 6.47
CA VAL A 200 -2.26 0.20 6.18
C VAL A 200 -2.71 -0.90 7.12
N GLN A 201 -3.18 -2.02 6.58
CA GLN A 201 -3.46 -3.22 7.36
C GLN A 201 -2.96 -4.45 6.59
N TRP A 202 -1.89 -5.05 7.10
CA TRP A 202 -1.43 -6.34 6.65
C TRP A 202 -2.36 -7.44 7.18
N PHE A 203 -2.85 -8.30 6.31
CA PHE A 203 -3.53 -9.54 6.67
C PHE A 203 -2.57 -10.71 6.50
N HIS A 204 -2.36 -11.47 7.57
CA HIS A 204 -1.61 -12.73 7.48
C HIS A 204 -2.38 -13.75 6.64
N PHE A 205 -1.70 -14.81 6.19
CA PHE A 205 -2.36 -15.92 5.50
C PHE A 205 -3.50 -16.50 6.35
N GLU A 206 -4.71 -16.57 5.78
CA GLU A 206 -5.94 -16.98 6.47
C GLU A 206 -6.29 -16.16 7.74
N ASP A 207 -5.93 -14.87 7.80
CA ASP A 207 -6.27 -14.00 8.93
C ASP A 207 -7.80 -13.98 9.18
N PRO A 208 -8.28 -14.48 10.34
CA PRO A 208 -9.72 -14.59 10.60
C PRO A 208 -10.38 -13.22 10.79
N ARG A 209 -9.60 -12.15 11.00
CA ARG A 209 -10.09 -10.79 11.25
C ARG A 209 -10.49 -10.04 9.97
N LEU A 210 -10.37 -10.64 8.79
CA LEU A 210 -10.61 -9.96 7.50
C LEU A 210 -11.99 -9.28 7.43
N GLU A 211 -13.07 -9.98 7.77
CA GLU A 211 -14.44 -9.43 7.67
C GLU A 211 -14.65 -8.30 8.70
N ASP A 212 -14.33 -8.55 9.97
CA ASP A 212 -14.42 -7.55 11.05
C ASP A 212 -13.60 -6.30 10.73
N ALA A 213 -12.42 -6.47 10.12
CA ALA A 213 -11.58 -5.37 9.65
C ALA A 213 -12.27 -4.57 8.54
N VAL A 214 -12.88 -5.24 7.55
CA VAL A 214 -13.64 -4.59 6.47
C VAL A 214 -14.82 -3.79 7.03
N GLU A 215 -15.58 -4.34 7.98
CA GLU A 215 -16.66 -3.62 8.66
C GLU A 215 -16.13 -2.37 9.40
N TRP A 216 -15.02 -2.49 10.13
CA TRP A 216 -14.38 -1.36 10.78
C TRP A 216 -13.86 -0.30 9.80
N MET A 217 -13.23 -0.71 8.70
CA MET A 217 -12.72 0.22 7.69
C MET A 217 -13.86 1.01 7.02
N LYS A 218 -14.96 0.34 6.67
CA LYS A 218 -16.19 0.98 6.17
C LYS A 218 -16.78 1.94 7.21
N ARG A 219 -16.82 1.54 8.49
CA ARG A 219 -17.32 2.38 9.60
C ARG A 219 -16.48 3.64 9.85
N LEU A 220 -15.16 3.57 9.62
CA LEU A 220 -14.23 4.70 9.76
C LEU A 220 -14.23 5.63 8.54
N GLY A 221 -14.92 5.28 7.45
CA GLY A 221 -14.91 6.06 6.21
C GLY A 221 -13.58 5.98 5.46
N ILE A 222 -12.81 4.91 5.64
CA ILE A 222 -11.58 4.68 4.88
C ILE A 222 -11.94 4.42 3.42
N THR A 223 -11.28 5.12 2.50
CA THR A 223 -11.34 4.86 1.05
C THR A 223 -10.04 4.22 0.57
N CYS A 224 -8.88 4.83 0.85
CA CYS A 224 -7.58 4.32 0.46
C CYS A 224 -7.02 3.33 1.50
N LEU A 225 -6.68 2.12 1.05
CA LEU A 225 -6.14 1.03 1.86
C LEU A 225 -4.84 0.51 1.25
N ARG A 226 -3.85 0.19 2.08
CA ARG A 226 -2.67 -0.60 1.71
C ARG A 226 -2.64 -1.93 2.45
N THR A 227 -2.39 -2.98 1.70
CA THR A 227 -2.12 -4.35 2.18
C THR A 227 -1.06 -4.97 1.27
N GLY A 228 -0.89 -6.29 1.26
CA GLY A 228 -0.04 -6.96 0.28
C GLY A 228 -0.37 -8.42 0.02
N LEU A 229 0.15 -8.92 -1.10
CA LEU A 229 0.09 -10.31 -1.52
C LEU A 229 1.50 -10.88 -1.50
N SER A 230 1.66 -12.01 -0.80
CA SER A 230 2.96 -12.58 -0.47
C SER A 230 3.37 -13.65 -1.48
N TRP A 231 4.46 -13.43 -2.21
CA TRP A 231 5.08 -14.39 -3.13
C TRP A 231 5.52 -15.65 -2.39
N ALA A 232 6.04 -15.53 -1.16
CA ALA A 232 6.29 -16.66 -0.28
C ALA A 232 4.99 -17.45 0.02
N ASP A 233 3.89 -16.78 0.31
CA ASP A 233 2.61 -17.44 0.60
C ASP A 233 1.93 -18.00 -0.65
N ARG A 234 2.26 -17.53 -1.86
CA ARG A 234 1.81 -18.08 -3.15
C ARG A 234 2.24 -19.55 -3.40
N PHE A 235 3.14 -20.08 -2.57
CA PHE A 235 3.53 -21.50 -2.53
C PHE A 235 2.82 -22.33 -1.44
N ARG A 236 1.94 -21.72 -0.62
CA ARG A 236 1.10 -22.48 0.32
C ARG A 236 -0.04 -23.21 -0.41
N PRO A 237 -0.58 -24.28 0.19
CA PRO A 237 -1.89 -24.81 -0.21
C PRO A 237 -2.94 -23.70 -0.25
N ASP A 238 -3.85 -23.77 -1.22
CA ASP A 238 -5.01 -22.89 -1.37
C ASP A 238 -4.72 -21.37 -1.43
N ALA A 239 -3.48 -20.98 -1.73
CA ALA A 239 -3.03 -19.60 -1.66
C ALA A 239 -3.83 -18.63 -2.55
N LEU A 240 -4.17 -19.05 -3.77
CA LEU A 240 -5.02 -18.24 -4.65
C LEU A 240 -6.44 -18.07 -4.11
N ALA A 241 -7.01 -19.08 -3.44
CA ALA A 241 -8.34 -18.95 -2.83
C ALA A 241 -8.34 -17.98 -1.65
N TRP A 242 -7.25 -17.94 -0.86
CA TRP A 242 -7.06 -16.91 0.15
C TRP A 242 -6.92 -15.51 -0.46
N PHE A 243 -6.09 -15.35 -1.51
CA PHE A 243 -5.90 -14.07 -2.18
C PHE A 243 -7.20 -13.59 -2.85
N ASP A 244 -7.97 -14.49 -3.47
CA ASP A 244 -9.29 -14.20 -4.04
C ASP A 244 -10.23 -13.64 -2.97
N ARG A 245 -10.39 -14.36 -1.85
CA ARG A 245 -11.23 -13.89 -0.73
C ARG A 245 -10.76 -12.55 -0.17
N GLN A 246 -9.45 -12.33 -0.05
CA GLN A 246 -8.93 -11.05 0.43
C GLN A 246 -9.25 -9.91 -0.54
N MET A 247 -9.05 -10.10 -1.84
CA MET A 247 -9.28 -9.04 -2.82
C MET A 247 -10.77 -8.78 -3.07
N GLU A 248 -11.63 -9.81 -2.97
CA GLU A 248 -13.09 -9.68 -2.98
C GLU A 248 -13.60 -8.88 -1.77
N ALA A 249 -13.17 -9.23 -0.56
CA ALA A 249 -13.56 -8.50 0.67
C ALA A 249 -13.11 -7.03 0.68
N LEU A 250 -12.05 -6.70 -0.08
CA LEU A 250 -11.49 -5.36 -0.21
C LEU A 250 -11.97 -4.60 -1.47
N GLU A 251 -12.97 -5.09 -2.21
CA GLU A 251 -13.39 -4.50 -3.48
C GLU A 251 -13.87 -3.04 -3.39
N ASP A 252 -14.44 -2.66 -2.24
CA ASP A 252 -14.98 -1.33 -1.94
C ASP A 252 -13.91 -0.24 -1.65
N PHE A 253 -12.62 -0.60 -1.52
CA PHE A 253 -11.53 0.34 -1.19
C PHE A 253 -10.62 0.61 -2.38
N ASP A 254 -9.99 1.78 -2.43
CA ASP A 254 -8.89 2.08 -3.34
C ASP A 254 -7.61 1.42 -2.80
N VAL A 255 -7.26 0.24 -3.32
CA VAL A 255 -6.21 -0.62 -2.76
C VAL A 255 -4.85 -0.36 -3.42
N THR A 256 -3.87 0.01 -2.61
CA THR A 256 -2.45 -0.15 -2.94
C THR A 256 -2.01 -1.56 -2.51
N VAL A 257 -1.77 -2.47 -3.46
CA VAL A 257 -1.28 -3.83 -3.16
C VAL A 257 0.24 -3.83 -3.12
N THR A 258 0.84 -4.33 -2.05
CA THR A 258 2.30 -4.52 -1.95
C THR A 258 2.67 -5.95 -2.35
N TYR A 259 3.60 -6.10 -3.30
CA TYR A 259 4.19 -7.39 -3.67
C TYR A 259 5.55 -7.56 -2.99
N CYS A 260 5.66 -8.60 -2.16
CA CYS A 260 6.84 -9.04 -1.39
C CYS A 260 6.53 -10.49 -0.95
N PHE A 261 7.17 -11.18 -0.01
CA PHE A 261 8.62 -11.32 0.19
C PHE A 261 9.08 -12.65 -0.47
N THR A 262 10.39 -12.91 -0.57
CA THR A 262 10.95 -14.08 -1.28
C THR A 262 10.55 -15.42 -0.62
N PRO A 263 10.08 -16.44 -1.36
CA PRO A 263 9.92 -17.79 -0.83
C PRO A 263 11.28 -18.37 -0.42
N GLU A 264 11.40 -19.01 0.75
CA GLU A 264 12.70 -19.50 1.26
C GLU A 264 13.47 -20.36 0.24
N HIS A 265 12.77 -21.24 -0.48
CA HIS A 265 13.38 -22.13 -1.48
C HIS A 265 13.74 -21.44 -2.82
N ARG A 266 13.48 -20.13 -2.95
CA ARG A 266 13.79 -19.29 -4.12
C ARG A 266 14.80 -18.18 -3.83
N GLY A 267 15.16 -17.96 -2.56
CA GLY A 267 16.20 -17.00 -2.15
C GLY A 267 17.63 -17.56 -2.25
N LEU A 268 18.62 -16.69 -2.38
CA LEU A 268 20.05 -17.06 -2.29
C LEU A 268 20.41 -17.63 -0.91
N ALA A 269 19.67 -17.24 0.11
CA ALA A 269 19.58 -17.87 1.43
C ALA A 269 18.11 -18.24 1.70
N PRO A 270 17.83 -19.26 2.55
CA PRO A 270 16.47 -19.69 2.88
C PRO A 270 15.81 -18.71 3.86
N HIS A 271 15.51 -17.49 3.39
CA HIS A 271 14.94 -16.42 4.19
C HIS A 271 14.15 -15.44 3.32
N HIS A 272 13.09 -14.85 3.88
CA HIS A 272 12.16 -14.00 3.13
C HIS A 272 12.77 -12.67 2.65
N THR A 273 13.80 -12.18 3.34
CA THR A 273 14.57 -10.99 2.96
C THR A 273 15.66 -11.25 1.91
N SER A 274 15.85 -12.52 1.51
CA SER A 274 16.92 -12.87 0.58
C SER A 274 16.59 -12.44 -0.84
N ALA A 275 17.57 -11.89 -1.56
CA ALA A 275 17.45 -11.68 -2.99
C ALA A 275 17.17 -13.01 -3.71
N PRO A 276 16.26 -13.05 -4.71
CA PRO A 276 15.91 -14.28 -5.40
C PRO A 276 17.08 -14.83 -6.24
N ILE A 277 17.08 -16.15 -6.42
CA ILE A 277 17.99 -16.85 -7.34
C ILE A 277 17.67 -16.47 -8.80
N VAL A 278 16.39 -16.31 -9.11
CA VAL A 278 15.85 -15.93 -10.42
C VAL A 278 14.89 -14.75 -10.21
N PRO A 279 15.32 -13.49 -10.42
CA PRO A 279 14.48 -12.31 -10.17
C PRO A 279 13.25 -12.23 -11.10
N GLU A 280 13.31 -12.87 -12.27
CA GLU A 280 12.20 -12.95 -13.23
C GLU A 280 10.96 -13.63 -12.63
N GLU A 281 11.11 -14.60 -11.72
CA GLU A 281 9.96 -15.28 -11.10
C GLU A 281 9.17 -14.38 -10.14
N PHE A 282 9.81 -13.38 -9.53
CA PHE A 282 9.10 -12.35 -8.76
C PHE A 282 8.32 -11.42 -9.70
N ALA A 283 8.86 -11.12 -10.88
CA ALA A 283 8.17 -10.35 -11.91
C ALA A 283 6.98 -11.13 -12.50
N GLU A 284 7.13 -12.43 -12.74
CA GLU A 284 6.04 -13.35 -13.12
C GLU A 284 4.94 -13.37 -12.06
N PHE A 285 5.28 -13.44 -10.76
CA PHE A 285 4.31 -13.32 -9.67
C PHE A 285 3.58 -11.96 -9.69
N CYS A 286 4.31 -10.85 -9.86
CA CYS A 286 3.70 -9.52 -9.94
C CYS A 286 2.73 -9.42 -11.12
N ALA A 287 3.08 -9.96 -12.28
CA ALA A 287 2.19 -10.06 -13.43
C ALA A 287 0.96 -10.95 -13.17
N GLU A 288 1.14 -12.15 -12.59
CA GLU A 288 0.03 -13.06 -12.26
C GLU A 288 -0.99 -12.38 -11.32
N MET A 289 -0.51 -11.69 -10.27
CA MET A 289 -1.39 -10.99 -9.33
C MET A 289 -2.03 -9.75 -9.96
N THR A 290 -1.32 -9.04 -10.84
CA THR A 290 -1.87 -7.90 -11.58
C THR A 290 -2.95 -8.35 -12.56
N GLU A 291 -2.74 -9.43 -13.30
CA GLU A 291 -3.70 -9.96 -14.29
C GLU A 291 -4.97 -10.44 -13.59
N ARG A 292 -4.81 -11.03 -12.41
CA ARG A 292 -5.92 -11.59 -11.63
C ARG A 292 -6.77 -10.52 -10.92
N TYR A 293 -6.16 -9.47 -10.38
CA TYR A 293 -6.84 -8.53 -9.47
C TYR A 293 -6.87 -7.06 -9.95
N ALA A 294 -6.08 -6.73 -10.97
CA ALA A 294 -6.00 -5.40 -11.58
C ALA A 294 -5.79 -5.44 -13.12
N PRO A 295 -6.50 -6.31 -13.88
CA PRO A 295 -6.27 -6.43 -15.33
C PRO A 295 -6.56 -5.11 -16.06
N HIS A 296 -5.86 -4.85 -17.15
CA HIS A 296 -6.19 -3.70 -18.01
C HIS A 296 -7.65 -3.82 -18.51
N PRO A 297 -8.49 -2.78 -18.34
CA PRO A 297 -9.85 -2.79 -18.85
C PRO A 297 -9.86 -3.06 -20.35
N SER A 298 -10.41 -4.20 -20.76
CA SER A 298 -10.61 -4.50 -22.17
C SER A 298 -11.62 -3.51 -22.76
N PRO A 299 -11.38 -2.89 -23.93
CA PRO A 299 -12.28 -1.88 -24.52
C PRO A 299 -13.64 -2.43 -25.03
N VAL A 300 -14.02 -3.65 -24.63
CA VAL A 300 -15.24 -4.35 -25.06
C VAL A 300 -16.39 -4.00 -24.11
N GLY A 301 -17.02 -2.84 -24.33
CA GLY A 301 -18.13 -2.37 -23.49
C GLY A 301 -19.08 -1.36 -24.13
N VAL A 302 -18.72 -0.74 -25.26
CA VAL A 302 -19.69 0.00 -26.07
C VAL A 302 -20.42 -0.99 -26.97
N LEU A 303 -21.54 -1.52 -26.49
CA LEU A 303 -22.52 -2.18 -27.35
C LEU A 303 -22.95 -1.18 -28.43
N ASP A 304 -22.82 -1.56 -29.70
CA ASP A 304 -23.41 -0.84 -30.82
C ASP A 304 -24.89 -0.58 -30.53
N GLN A 305 -25.24 0.67 -30.22
CA GLN A 305 -26.64 1.08 -30.30
C GLN A 305 -27.03 0.97 -31.78
N PRO A 306 -28.05 0.17 -32.14
CA PRO A 306 -28.49 0.12 -33.52
C PRO A 306 -28.89 1.52 -33.95
N GLN A 307 -28.24 2.04 -34.99
CA GLN A 307 -28.48 3.39 -35.50
C GLN A 307 -29.98 3.58 -35.74
N LEU A 308 -30.62 4.38 -34.89
CA LEU A 308 -32.02 4.72 -35.04
C LEU A 308 -32.18 5.57 -36.30
N SER A 309 -32.61 4.93 -37.38
CA SER A 309 -32.96 5.57 -38.65
C SER A 309 -33.78 6.84 -38.40
N PRO A 310 -33.44 7.99 -39.01
CA PRO A 310 -34.09 9.25 -38.71
C PRO A 310 -35.59 9.16 -39.00
N ARG A 311 -36.40 9.45 -37.97
CA ARG A 311 -37.87 9.53 -38.11
C ARG A 311 -38.22 10.56 -39.19
N PRO A 312 -39.19 10.28 -40.08
CA PRO A 312 -39.69 11.28 -41.01
C PRO A 312 -40.35 12.44 -40.24
N PRO A 313 -40.28 13.68 -40.75
CA PRO A 313 -40.77 14.85 -40.04
C PRO A 313 -42.29 14.79 -39.84
N MET A 314 -42.75 15.08 -38.62
CA MET A 314 -44.17 15.21 -38.31
C MET A 314 -44.78 16.37 -39.11
N ARG A 315 -45.92 16.13 -39.76
CA ARG A 315 -46.70 17.19 -40.41
C ARG A 315 -47.25 18.15 -39.35
N SER A 316 -47.05 19.44 -39.53
CA SER A 316 -47.65 20.46 -38.66
C SER A 316 -49.17 20.52 -38.85
N THR A 317 -49.94 20.12 -37.85
CA THR A 317 -51.38 20.42 -37.76
C THR A 317 -51.58 21.75 -37.06
N SER A 318 -51.88 22.79 -37.83
CA SER A 318 -52.28 24.10 -37.31
C SER A 318 -53.63 24.00 -36.58
N PHE A 319 -53.67 24.36 -35.30
CA PHE A 319 -54.93 24.55 -34.57
C PHE A 319 -55.55 25.90 -34.95
N PRO A 320 -56.84 25.95 -35.32
CA PRO A 320 -57.55 27.21 -35.50
C PRO A 320 -57.91 27.81 -34.13
N THR A 321 -57.53 29.06 -33.91
CA THR A 321 -58.00 29.89 -32.81
C THR A 321 -59.50 30.14 -32.91
N GLN A 322 -60.24 29.99 -31.80
CA GLN A 322 -61.59 30.53 -31.65
C GLN A 322 -61.60 31.79 -30.76
N PRO A 323 -62.59 32.68 -30.91
CA PRO A 323 -62.56 34.02 -30.32
C PRO A 323 -63.04 34.04 -28.86
N ARG A 324 -62.75 35.16 -28.19
CA ARG A 324 -63.28 35.50 -26.86
C ARG A 324 -64.76 35.85 -26.94
N GLU A 325 -65.53 35.40 -25.96
CA GLU A 325 -66.38 36.22 -25.09
C GLU A 325 -66.17 35.78 -23.63
#